data_AF-X0YZ95-F1
#
_entry.id   AF-X0YZ95-F1
#
_cell.length_a   1.000
_cell.length_b   1.000
_cell.length_c   1.000
_cell.angle_alpha   90.00
_cell.angle_beta   90.00
_cell.angle_gamma   90.00
#
_symmetry.space_group_name_H-M   'P 1'
#
loop_
_entity.id
_entity.type
_entity.pdbx_description
1 polymer ?
#
loop_
_entity_poly.entity_id
_entity_poly.type
_entity_poly.pdbx_seq_one_letter_code
_entity_poly.pdbx_strand_id
1 'polypeptide(L)'
;LAKIIDVPPEEVVWRCGGINHMAWMTELSWKGKDLYPILIEAMKDKKIYKTDPIRFEIMKHFGYFVTESSGHFSEYVPYFRKRKDLIKKFCRERYLGESGFYSRNWPKWRKKTDKVRRNMADGKRSISLKRSIEFAADIIEAHLFDKRKIIYASVANTGLITNLPQTGVVEVAVVVDKRGFTPCYFG
;
A
#
# COMPACT_ATOMS: atom_id res chain seq x y z
N LEU A 1 -10.09 0.93 -0.25
CA LEU A 1 -11.07 0.15 -1.03
C LEU A 1 -12.30 -0.18 -0.21
N ALA A 2 -12.20 -0.92 0.90
CA ALA A 2 -13.35 -1.27 1.76
C ALA A 2 -14.27 -0.08 2.12
N LYS A 3 -13.71 1.09 2.46
CA LYS A 3 -14.48 2.34 2.70
C LYS A 3 -15.27 2.84 1.49
N ILE A 4 -14.76 2.66 0.27
CA ILE A 4 -15.45 3.11 -0.97
C ILE A 4 -16.69 2.27 -1.23
N ILE A 5 -16.63 0.98 -0.92
CA ILE A 5 -17.69 0.00 -1.13
C ILE A 5 -18.53 -0.26 0.13
N ASP A 6 -18.25 0.47 1.21
CA ASP A 6 -18.92 0.39 2.50
C ASP A 6 -19.00 -1.03 3.10
N VAL A 7 -17.84 -1.71 3.17
CA VAL A 7 -17.73 -3.04 3.81
C VAL A 7 -16.68 -3.02 4.93
N PRO A 8 -16.78 -3.91 5.94
CA PRO A 8 -15.77 -4.06 6.97
C PRO A 8 -14.44 -4.54 6.37
N PRO A 9 -13.32 -3.82 6.53
CA PRO A 9 -12.02 -4.19 5.96
C PRO A 9 -11.55 -5.60 6.34
N GLU A 10 -11.87 -6.05 7.55
CA GLU A 10 -11.54 -7.36 8.11
C GLU A 10 -12.32 -8.52 7.48
N GLU A 11 -13.46 -8.24 6.83
CA GLU A 11 -14.25 -9.26 6.11
C GLU A 11 -13.84 -9.39 4.64
N VAL A 12 -12.99 -8.48 4.14
CA VAL A 12 -12.52 -8.51 2.76
C VAL A 12 -11.43 -9.57 2.61
N VAL A 13 -11.66 -10.52 1.70
CA VAL A 13 -10.65 -11.48 1.27
C VAL A 13 -9.88 -10.87 0.12
N TRP A 14 -8.56 -10.80 0.25
CA TRP A 14 -7.70 -10.23 -0.78
C TRP A 14 -6.36 -10.96 -0.85
N ARG A 15 -5.77 -10.91 -2.03
CA ARG A 15 -4.44 -11.45 -2.32
C ARG A 15 -3.72 -10.46 -3.21
N CYS A 16 -2.46 -10.13 -2.90
CA CYS A 16 -1.67 -9.23 -3.74
C CYS A 16 -0.24 -9.69 -4.01
N GLY A 17 0.35 -9.20 -5.09
CA GLY A 17 1.71 -9.56 -5.44
C GLY A 17 2.26 -8.71 -6.57
N GLY A 18 3.58 -8.59 -6.62
CA GLY A 18 4.28 -7.81 -7.63
C GLY A 18 5.67 -7.43 -7.14
N ILE A 19 6.03 -6.16 -7.24
CA ILE A 19 7.26 -5.63 -6.64
C ILE A 19 6.90 -4.50 -5.66
N ASN A 20 7.87 -4.07 -4.86
CA ASN A 20 7.66 -2.97 -3.92
C ASN A 20 7.06 -1.74 -4.62
N HIS A 21 6.03 -1.15 -4.00
CA HIS A 21 5.18 -0.06 -4.52
C HIS A 21 4.38 -0.37 -5.80
N MET A 22 4.51 -1.56 -6.41
CA MET A 22 3.76 -1.98 -7.58
C MET A 22 3.25 -3.42 -7.45
N ALA A 23 2.71 -3.75 -6.27
CA ALA A 23 1.95 -4.97 -6.08
C ALA A 23 0.49 -4.75 -6.52
N TRP A 24 -0.15 -5.80 -7.00
CA TRP A 24 -1.49 -5.78 -7.57
C TRP A 24 -2.41 -6.67 -6.74
N MET A 25 -3.58 -6.18 -6.37
CA MET A 25 -4.59 -6.96 -5.65
C MET A 25 -5.35 -7.84 -6.65
N THR A 26 -4.83 -9.02 -6.99
CA THR A 26 -5.46 -9.88 -8.01
C THR A 26 -6.72 -10.59 -7.53
N GLU A 27 -6.88 -10.72 -6.21
CA GLU A 27 -8.10 -11.19 -5.57
C GLU A 27 -8.62 -10.10 -4.63
N LEU A 28 -9.91 -9.79 -4.74
CA LEU A 28 -10.59 -8.84 -3.87
C LEU A 28 -12.08 -9.18 -3.82
N SER A 29 -12.52 -9.82 -2.73
CA SER A 29 -13.89 -10.29 -2.59
C SER A 29 -14.46 -10.06 -1.19
N TRP A 30 -15.78 -9.98 -1.09
CA TRP A 30 -16.50 -9.93 0.17
C TRP A 30 -17.72 -10.86 0.09
N LYS A 31 -17.85 -11.77 1.06
CA LYS A 31 -18.92 -12.80 1.10
C LYS A 31 -19.02 -13.58 -0.22
N GLY A 32 -17.87 -13.95 -0.78
CA GLY A 32 -17.75 -14.71 -2.04
C GLY A 32 -18.05 -13.91 -3.32
N LYS A 33 -18.32 -12.60 -3.23
CA LYS A 33 -18.57 -11.74 -4.39
C LYS A 33 -17.34 -10.92 -4.74
N ASP A 34 -16.96 -10.92 -6.01
CA ASP A 34 -15.91 -10.04 -6.54
C ASP A 34 -16.29 -8.57 -6.39
N LEU A 35 -15.37 -7.78 -5.84
CA LEU A 35 -15.56 -6.36 -5.57
C LEU A 35 -15.14 -5.46 -6.73
N TYR A 36 -14.43 -5.97 -7.74
CA TYR A 36 -13.97 -5.15 -8.88
C TYR A 36 -15.11 -4.53 -9.70
N PRO A 37 -16.19 -5.25 -10.06
CA PRO A 37 -17.33 -4.63 -10.74
C PRO A 37 -17.93 -3.46 -9.96
N ILE A 38 -17.98 -3.57 -8.63
CA ILE A 38 -18.50 -2.52 -7.74
C ILE A 38 -17.55 -1.31 -7.73
N LEU A 39 -16.23 -1.54 -7.68
CA LEU A 39 -15.23 -0.47 -7.76
C LEU A 39 -15.25 0.25 -9.11
N ILE A 40 -15.45 -0.48 -10.21
CA ILE A 40 -15.60 0.08 -11.57
C ILE A 40 -16.86 0.94 -11.66
N GLU A 41 -17.96 0.55 -11.02
CA GLU A 41 -19.15 1.38 -10.95
C GLU A 41 -18.93 2.62 -10.08
N ALA A 42 -18.35 2.43 -8.88
CA ALA A 42 -18.09 3.51 -7.93
C ALA A 42 -17.17 4.59 -8.49
N MET A 43 -16.19 4.24 -9.33
CA MET A 43 -15.29 5.23 -9.94
C MET A 43 -16.00 6.17 -10.94
N LYS A 44 -17.24 5.91 -11.34
CA LYS A 44 -18.03 6.85 -12.15
C LYS A 44 -18.47 8.08 -11.35
N ASP A 45 -18.57 7.97 -10.03
CA ASP A 45 -18.77 9.13 -9.15
C ASP A 45 -17.48 9.97 -9.10
N LYS A 46 -17.58 11.23 -9.54
CA LYS A 46 -16.47 12.18 -9.55
C LYS A 46 -15.85 12.41 -8.17
N LYS A 47 -16.63 12.33 -7.08
CA LYS A 47 -16.12 12.49 -5.72
C LYS A 47 -15.25 11.29 -5.33
N ILE A 48 -15.72 10.07 -5.63
CA ILE A 48 -14.97 8.83 -5.37
C ILE A 48 -13.70 8.80 -6.23
N TYR A 49 -13.82 9.03 -7.54
CA TYR A 49 -12.68 9.06 -8.45
C TYR A 49 -11.56 10.01 -7.99
N LYS A 50 -11.92 11.21 -7.53
CA LYS A 50 -10.95 12.22 -7.06
C LYS A 50 -10.15 11.78 -5.83
N THR A 51 -10.59 10.76 -5.09
CA THR A 51 -9.86 10.25 -3.92
C THR A 51 -8.57 9.51 -4.30
N ASP A 52 -8.54 8.83 -5.45
CA ASP A 52 -7.39 8.04 -5.89
C ASP A 52 -7.33 7.90 -7.42
N PRO A 53 -7.31 9.02 -8.17
CA PRO A 53 -7.60 9.05 -9.61
C PRO A 53 -6.67 8.17 -10.44
N ILE A 54 -5.39 8.10 -10.10
CA ILE A 54 -4.40 7.38 -10.90
C ILE A 54 -4.54 5.88 -10.70
N ARG A 55 -4.76 5.39 -9.47
CA ARG A 55 -5.03 3.97 -9.24
C ARG A 55 -6.35 3.52 -9.87
N PHE A 56 -7.37 4.40 -9.93
CA PHE A 56 -8.60 4.11 -10.67
C PHE A 56 -8.37 4.02 -12.18
N GLU A 57 -7.57 4.92 -12.79
CA GLU A 57 -7.21 4.77 -14.21
C GLU A 57 -6.45 3.46 -14.47
N ILE A 58 -5.52 3.11 -13.58
CA ILE A 58 -4.76 1.86 -13.71
C ILE A 58 -5.68 0.64 -13.57
N MET A 59 -6.55 0.60 -12.57
CA MET A 59 -7.55 -0.46 -12.42
C MET A 59 -8.46 -0.55 -13.65
N LYS A 60 -8.91 0.58 -14.19
CA LYS A 60 -9.75 0.62 -15.41
C LYS A 60 -9.05 0.01 -16.62
N HIS A 61 -7.73 0.20 -16.74
CA HIS A 61 -6.96 -0.29 -17.89
C HIS A 61 -6.44 -1.72 -17.73
N PHE A 62 -6.12 -2.14 -16.51
CA PHE A 62 -5.45 -3.42 -16.23
C PHE A 62 -6.31 -4.40 -15.41
N GLY A 63 -7.50 -4.01 -15.01
CA GLY A 63 -8.46 -4.84 -14.26
C GLY A 63 -8.26 -4.83 -12.74
N TYR A 64 -7.05 -4.58 -12.25
CA TYR A 64 -6.71 -4.71 -10.82
C TYR A 64 -6.20 -3.42 -10.19
N PHE A 65 -6.47 -3.25 -8.90
CA PHE A 65 -5.99 -2.12 -8.10
C PHE A 65 -4.54 -2.37 -7.65
N VAL A 66 -3.67 -1.38 -7.84
CA VAL A 66 -2.28 -1.42 -7.36
C VAL A 66 -2.23 -1.06 -5.88
N THR A 67 -1.20 -1.44 -5.13
CA THR A 67 -1.10 -1.18 -3.68
C THR A 67 -0.75 0.28 -3.33
N GLU A 68 0.17 0.90 -4.06
CA GLU A 68 0.70 2.22 -3.75
C GLU A 68 -0.22 3.37 -4.20
N SER A 69 -0.22 4.46 -3.44
CA SER A 69 -0.99 5.69 -3.67
C SER A 69 -0.83 6.28 -5.07
N SER A 70 -1.88 6.96 -5.56
CA SER A 70 -1.85 7.68 -6.84
C SER A 70 -0.59 8.52 -7.07
N GLY A 71 -0.12 9.23 -6.06
CA GLY A 71 1.06 10.10 -6.19
C GLY A 71 2.32 9.32 -6.55
N HIS A 72 2.70 8.34 -5.73
CA HIS A 72 3.93 7.59 -5.97
C HIS A 72 3.79 6.66 -7.18
N PHE A 73 2.66 5.98 -7.36
CA PHE A 73 2.48 5.11 -8.54
C PHE A 73 2.62 5.88 -9.86
N SER A 74 2.21 7.15 -9.89
CA SER A 74 2.36 8.01 -11.07
C SER A 74 3.82 8.25 -11.50
N GLU A 75 4.79 7.98 -10.63
CA GLU A 75 6.22 8.14 -10.89
C GLU A 75 6.82 6.90 -11.57
N TYR A 76 6.19 5.72 -11.41
CA TYR A 76 6.65 4.47 -12.00
C TYR A 76 6.24 4.28 -13.46
N VAL A 77 5.25 5.04 -13.94
CA VAL A 77 4.69 4.88 -15.28
C VAL A 77 4.69 6.18 -16.08
N PRO A 78 4.90 6.13 -17.41
CA PRO A 78 5.09 7.34 -18.21
C PRO A 78 3.80 8.11 -18.52
N TYR A 79 2.64 7.63 -18.07
CA TYR A 79 1.33 8.08 -18.54
C TYR A 79 0.80 9.36 -17.88
N PHE A 80 1.24 9.68 -16.66
CA PHE A 80 0.56 10.71 -15.86
C PHE A 80 1.39 11.99 -15.66
N ARG A 81 2.72 11.86 -15.59
CA ARG A 81 3.61 12.97 -15.19
C ARG A 81 4.41 13.60 -16.34
N LYS A 82 4.27 13.10 -17.58
CA LYS A 82 5.08 13.52 -18.72
C LYS A 82 4.77 14.95 -19.23
N ARG A 83 3.56 15.47 -19.00
CA ARG A 83 3.12 16.79 -19.48
C ARG A 83 2.28 17.53 -18.45
N LYS A 84 2.28 18.87 -18.53
CA LYS A 84 1.55 19.76 -17.59
C LYS A 84 0.03 19.52 -17.60
N ASP A 85 -0.56 19.25 -18.76
CA ASP A 85 -1.99 18.96 -18.90
C ASP A 85 -2.37 17.63 -18.21
N LEU A 86 -1.52 16.60 -18.32
CA LEU A 86 -1.72 15.31 -17.68
C LEU A 86 -1.59 15.43 -16.15
N ILE A 87 -0.59 16.16 -15.67
CA ILE A 87 -0.44 16.44 -14.24
C ILE A 87 -1.68 17.17 -13.71
N LYS A 88 -2.16 18.21 -14.40
CA LYS A 88 -3.38 18.94 -14.01
C LYS A 88 -4.62 18.04 -14.02
N LYS A 89 -4.71 17.12 -14.98
CA LYS A 89 -5.84 16.18 -15.11
C LYS A 89 -5.86 15.14 -13.98
N PHE A 90 -4.72 14.52 -13.68
CA PHE A 90 -4.67 13.32 -12.85
C PHE A 90 -4.14 13.57 -11.43
N CYS A 91 -3.16 14.44 -11.22
CA CYS A 91 -2.60 14.67 -9.89
C CYS A 91 -3.50 15.59 -9.04
N ARG A 92 -3.47 15.41 -7.73
CA ARG A 92 -4.15 16.26 -6.73
C ARG A 92 -3.19 16.65 -5.62
N GLU A 93 -3.67 17.39 -4.64
CA GLU A 93 -2.90 17.83 -3.48
C GLU A 93 -2.32 16.67 -2.67
N ARG A 94 -1.27 16.96 -1.91
CA ARG A 94 -0.62 16.06 -0.94
C ARG A 94 -0.08 14.80 -1.61
N TYR A 95 -0.37 13.65 -1.02
CA TYR A 95 0.07 12.33 -1.46
C TYR A 95 -0.54 11.85 -2.79
N LEU A 96 -1.40 12.67 -3.42
CA LEU A 96 -2.02 12.38 -4.71
C LEU A 96 -1.23 12.99 -5.90
N GLY A 97 0.06 13.27 -5.70
CA GLY A 97 0.99 13.65 -6.77
C GLY A 97 1.37 15.12 -6.83
N GLU A 98 1.11 15.90 -5.78
CA GLU A 98 1.45 17.33 -5.71
C GLU A 98 2.97 17.57 -5.79
N SER A 99 3.39 18.35 -6.78
CA SER A 99 4.80 18.70 -6.98
C SER A 99 5.39 19.43 -5.77
N GLY A 100 6.48 18.88 -5.22
CA GLY A 100 7.22 19.47 -4.11
C GLY A 100 6.53 19.40 -2.74
N PHE A 101 5.44 18.62 -2.59
CA PHE A 101 4.71 18.49 -1.33
C PHE A 101 5.60 18.04 -0.17
N TYR A 102 6.37 16.96 -0.35
CA TYR A 102 7.31 16.49 0.67
C TYR A 102 8.38 17.53 1.00
N SER A 103 9.02 18.11 -0.02
CA SER A 103 10.08 19.10 0.18
C SER A 103 9.60 20.31 1.00
N ARG A 104 8.40 20.85 0.72
CA ARG A 104 7.83 21.99 1.45
C ARG A 104 7.47 21.66 2.91
N ASN A 105 7.04 20.41 3.17
CA ASN A 105 6.51 20.04 4.47
C ASN A 105 7.54 19.36 5.39
N TRP A 106 8.54 18.68 4.82
CA TRP A 106 9.52 17.89 5.56
C TRP A 106 10.25 18.69 6.66
N PRO A 107 10.75 19.93 6.43
CA PRO A 107 11.40 20.68 7.50
C PRO A 107 10.49 20.96 8.70
N LYS A 108 9.20 21.21 8.45
CA LYS A 108 8.21 21.43 9.51
C LYS A 108 7.89 20.12 10.24
N TRP A 109 7.69 19.02 9.50
CA TRP A 109 7.45 17.70 10.09
C TRP A 109 8.62 17.24 10.94
N ARG A 110 9.86 17.42 10.47
CA ARG A 110 11.06 17.08 11.23
C ARG A 110 11.12 17.81 12.56
N LYS A 111 10.99 19.15 12.54
CA LYS A 111 10.96 19.98 13.76
C LYS A 111 9.84 19.54 14.72
N LYS A 112 8.65 19.25 14.20
CA LYS A 112 7.52 18.77 15.00
C LYS A 112 7.81 17.42 15.64
N THR A 113 8.33 16.46 14.87
CA THR A 113 8.70 15.13 15.36
C THR A 113 9.78 15.21 16.44
N ASP A 114 10.78 16.08 16.28
CA ASP A 114 11.83 16.25 17.29
C ASP A 114 11.32 16.88 18.58
N LYS A 115 10.37 17.83 18.48
CA LYS A 115 9.70 18.36 19.66
C LYS A 115 8.89 17.27 20.38
N VAL A 116 8.17 16.44 19.64
CA VAL A 116 7.40 15.32 20.22
C VAL A 116 8.32 14.34 20.94
N ARG A 117 9.46 13.96 20.33
CA ARG A 117 10.44 13.05 20.93
C ARG A 117 11.07 13.63 22.19
N ARG A 118 11.43 14.92 22.18
CA ARG A 118 11.93 15.61 23.38
C ARG A 118 10.91 15.65 24.49
N ASN A 119 9.65 15.99 24.19
CA ASN A 119 8.58 15.96 25.19
C ASN A 119 8.37 14.56 25.80
N MET A 120 8.57 13.49 25.02
CA MET A 120 8.53 12.12 25.54
C MET A 120 9.70 11.84 26.48
N ALA A 121 10.93 12.20 26.09
CA ALA A 121 12.12 12.04 26.91
C ALA A 121 12.04 12.82 28.23
N ASP A 122 11.49 14.03 28.19
CA ASP A 122 11.29 14.90 29.35
C ASP A 122 10.10 14.48 30.24
N GLY A 123 9.39 13.40 29.91
CA GLY A 123 8.18 12.97 30.64
C GLY A 123 6.94 13.86 30.45
N LYS A 124 7.03 14.90 29.60
CA LYS A 124 5.91 15.83 29.29
C LYS A 124 4.85 15.22 28.37
N ARG A 125 5.15 14.08 27.74
CA ARG A 125 4.24 13.35 26.86
C ARG A 125 4.41 11.86 27.05
N SER A 126 3.31 11.14 27.23
CA SER A 126 3.34 9.68 27.31
C SER A 126 3.72 9.04 25.97
N ILE A 127 4.42 7.91 26.06
CA ILE A 127 4.71 7.04 24.93
C ILE A 127 3.52 6.08 24.78
N SER A 128 2.89 6.09 23.61
CA SER A 128 1.80 5.15 23.31
C SER A 128 2.40 3.77 23.03
N LEU A 129 2.00 2.76 23.81
CA LEU A 129 2.32 1.36 23.56
C LEU A 129 1.30 0.68 22.64
N LYS A 130 0.27 1.40 22.18
CA LYS A 130 -0.68 0.89 21.18
C LYS A 130 0.07 0.54 19.90
N ARG A 131 -0.11 -0.71 19.44
CA ARG A 131 0.48 -1.23 18.21
C ARG A 131 0.02 -0.42 16.98
N SER A 132 0.96 -0.11 16.09
CA SER A 132 0.70 0.47 14.77
C SER A 132 0.29 -0.60 13.75
N ILE A 133 -0.07 -0.17 12.55
CA ILE A 133 -0.31 -1.07 11.41
C ILE A 133 0.99 -1.56 10.73
N GLU A 134 2.14 -1.03 11.15
CA GLU A 134 3.46 -1.39 10.60
C GLU A 134 3.89 -2.81 11.02
N PHE A 135 4.46 -3.57 10.09
CA PHE A 135 4.77 -4.99 10.29
C PHE A 135 5.94 -5.29 11.24
N ALA A 136 6.81 -4.33 11.57
CA ALA A 136 8.05 -4.61 12.30
C ALA A 136 7.83 -5.33 13.65
N ALA A 137 6.94 -4.80 14.48
CA ALA A 137 6.59 -5.44 15.75
C ALA A 137 5.88 -6.78 15.54
N ASP A 138 5.10 -6.90 14.45
CA ASP A 138 4.38 -8.12 14.14
C ASP A 138 5.31 -9.26 13.71
N ILE A 139 6.33 -8.94 12.90
CA ILE A 139 7.42 -9.84 12.49
C ILE A 139 8.17 -10.36 13.70
N ILE A 140 8.64 -9.46 14.57
CA ILE A 140 9.40 -9.82 15.78
C ILE A 140 8.55 -10.73 16.66
N GLU A 141 7.27 -10.37 16.87
CA GLU A 141 6.39 -11.18 17.71
C GLU A 141 6.13 -12.57 17.12
N ALA A 142 5.88 -12.65 15.81
CA ALA A 142 5.60 -13.91 15.13
C ALA A 142 6.81 -14.85 15.17
N HIS A 143 8.01 -14.31 14.95
CA HIS A 143 9.24 -15.10 14.93
C HIS A 143 9.69 -15.54 16.33
N LEU A 144 9.68 -14.63 17.32
CA LEU A 144 10.18 -14.92 18.65
C LEU A 144 9.21 -15.68 19.55
N PHE A 145 7.89 -15.51 19.35
CA PHE A 145 6.86 -16.08 20.23
C PHE A 145 5.93 -17.08 19.52
N ASP A 146 6.28 -17.51 18.29
CA ASP A 146 5.49 -18.47 17.49
C ASP A 146 4.03 -18.05 17.27
N LYS A 147 3.75 -16.74 17.33
CA LYS A 147 2.44 -16.17 17.01
C LYS A 147 2.33 -15.95 15.52
N ARG A 148 2.11 -17.03 14.77
CA ARG A 148 2.09 -17.06 13.30
C ARG A 148 1.33 -15.87 12.69
N LYS A 149 1.95 -15.21 11.72
CA LYS A 149 1.35 -14.10 10.96
C LYS A 149 1.60 -14.23 9.47
N ILE A 150 0.77 -13.55 8.70
CA ILE A 150 0.99 -13.33 7.27
C ILE A 150 1.25 -11.84 7.08
N ILE A 151 2.39 -11.53 6.48
CA ILE A 151 2.77 -10.18 6.05
C ILE A 151 2.94 -10.17 4.53
N TYR A 152 3.00 -8.99 3.93
CA TYR A 152 3.48 -8.84 2.57
C TYR A 152 4.85 -8.18 2.61
N ALA A 153 5.86 -8.86 2.08
CA ALA A 153 7.25 -8.46 2.22
C ALA A 153 8.02 -8.63 0.92
N SER A 154 9.05 -7.80 0.77
CA SER A 154 10.03 -7.90 -0.32
C SER A 154 11.00 -9.04 -0.06
N VAL A 155 11.03 -10.02 -0.96
CA VAL A 155 11.83 -11.26 -0.87
C VAL A 155 12.44 -11.61 -2.22
N ALA A 156 13.53 -12.39 -2.23
CA ALA A 156 14.11 -12.89 -3.47
C ALA A 156 13.08 -13.71 -4.27
N ASN A 157 13.00 -13.48 -5.57
CA ASN A 157 12.05 -14.21 -6.43
C ASN A 157 12.60 -15.58 -6.81
N THR A 158 12.42 -16.58 -5.96
CA THR A 158 12.84 -17.96 -6.25
C THR A 158 11.79 -18.75 -7.06
N GLY A 159 11.14 -18.08 -8.03
CA GLY A 159 9.98 -18.62 -8.77
C GLY A 159 8.63 -18.38 -8.08
N LEU A 160 8.55 -17.38 -7.19
CA LEU A 160 7.33 -17.01 -6.47
C LEU A 160 6.31 -16.31 -7.37
N ILE A 161 6.82 -15.52 -8.33
CA ILE A 161 6.09 -14.94 -9.45
C ILE A 161 6.83 -15.39 -10.71
N THR A 162 6.24 -16.35 -11.42
CA THR A 162 6.94 -17.14 -12.44
C THR A 162 7.29 -16.37 -13.71
N ASN A 163 6.53 -15.31 -14.02
CA ASN A 163 6.74 -14.45 -15.17
C ASN A 163 7.64 -13.23 -14.90
N LEU A 164 8.30 -13.16 -13.74
CA LEU A 164 9.30 -12.15 -13.41
C LEU A 164 10.70 -12.75 -13.28
N PRO A 165 11.78 -11.98 -13.49
CA PRO A 165 13.15 -12.48 -13.34
C PRO A 165 13.41 -13.07 -11.94
N GLN A 166 14.02 -14.25 -11.90
CA GLN A 166 14.36 -14.93 -10.64
C GLN A 166 15.60 -14.35 -9.94
N THR A 167 16.34 -13.47 -10.63
CA THR A 167 17.43 -12.67 -10.06
C THR A 167 16.92 -11.44 -9.29
N GLY A 168 15.62 -11.17 -9.32
CA GLY A 168 14.99 -9.99 -8.73
C GLY A 168 14.40 -10.19 -7.34
N VAL A 169 13.79 -9.12 -6.84
CA VAL A 169 13.03 -9.08 -5.58
C VAL A 169 11.56 -8.83 -5.90
N VAL A 170 10.67 -9.61 -5.29
CA VAL A 170 9.22 -9.49 -5.42
C VAL A 170 8.60 -9.22 -4.07
N GLU A 171 7.41 -8.61 -4.07
CA GLU A 171 6.60 -8.40 -2.88
C GLU A 171 5.42 -9.39 -2.93
N VAL A 172 5.41 -10.35 -2.02
CA VAL A 172 4.40 -11.41 -1.91
C VAL A 172 4.04 -11.68 -0.45
N ALA A 173 3.01 -12.49 -0.22
CA ALA A 173 2.68 -12.96 1.11
C ALA A 173 3.84 -13.80 1.69
N VAL A 174 4.15 -13.59 2.96
CA VAL A 174 5.16 -14.35 3.72
C VAL A 174 4.54 -14.80 5.03
N VAL A 175 4.55 -16.11 5.27
CA VAL A 175 4.22 -16.67 6.58
C VAL A 175 5.43 -16.49 7.49
N VAL A 176 5.20 -15.86 8.65
CA VAL A 176 6.22 -15.67 9.70
C VAL A 176 5.81 -16.47 10.91
N ASP A 177 6.69 -17.34 11.39
CA ASP A 177 6.55 -18.13 12.62
C ASP A 177 7.95 -18.47 13.20
N LYS A 178 8.02 -19.36 14.20
CA LYS A 178 9.31 -19.71 14.82
C LYS A 178 10.30 -20.38 13.86
N ARG A 179 9.85 -20.96 12.75
CA ARG A 179 10.71 -21.59 11.73
C ARG A 179 11.36 -20.54 10.82
N GLY A 180 10.88 -19.30 10.84
CA GLY A 180 11.42 -18.19 10.08
C GLY A 180 10.39 -17.57 9.16
N PHE A 181 10.80 -17.34 7.92
CA PHE A 181 10.07 -16.58 6.92
C PHE A 181 9.85 -17.48 5.71
N THR A 182 8.60 -17.83 5.43
CA THR A 182 8.23 -18.70 4.31
C THR A 182 7.45 -17.88 3.28
N PRO A 183 8.10 -17.44 2.19
CA PRO A 183 7.40 -16.79 1.09
C PRO A 183 6.39 -17.72 0.43
N CYS A 184 5.23 -17.17 0.09
CA CYS A 184 4.15 -17.88 -0.58
C CYS A 184 4.23 -17.66 -2.09
N TYR A 185 4.01 -18.74 -2.83
CA TYR A 185 3.79 -18.68 -4.26
C TYR A 185 2.59 -17.76 -4.59
N PHE A 186 2.75 -16.86 -5.56
CA PHE A 186 1.72 -15.90 -5.93
C PHE A 186 1.11 -16.13 -7.32
N GLY A 187 1.77 -16.84 -8.23
CA GLY A 187 1.23 -17.08 -9.56
C GLY A 187 2.23 -17.62 -10.55
#